data_AF-A0A514C6I6-F1
#
_entry.id   AF-A0A514C6I6-F1
#
_cell.length_a   1.000
_cell.length_b   1.000
_cell.length_c   1.000
_cell.angle_alpha   90.00
_cell.angle_beta   90.00
_cell.angle_gamma   90.00
#
_symmetry.space_group_name_H-M   'P 1'
#
loop_
_entity.id
_entity.type
_entity.pdbx_description
1 polymer ?
#
loop_
_entity_poly.entity_id
_entity_poly.type
_entity_poly.pdbx_seq_one_letter_code
_entity_poly.pdbx_strand_id
1 'polypeptide(L)'
;RAKSDGAKLTIVSILEQDNMNVYEAMSKDFVHGQRKDLEEHVQQYQKLARDFGVTDVNAVVDEGDPGETIVKTVIPALKPDLLVIGSVAKHGVRKYFG
;
A
#
# COMPACT_ATOMS: atom_id res chain seq x y z
N ARG A 1 -14.21 -4.83 11.23
CA ARG A 1 -15.01 -3.66 10.84
C ARG A 1 -15.56 -3.78 9.42
N ALA A 2 -14.75 -3.92 8.37
CA ALA A 2 -15.27 -4.12 7.00
C ALA A 2 -16.29 -5.28 6.88
N LYS A 3 -15.99 -6.45 7.47
CA LYS A 3 -16.92 -7.59 7.53
C LYS A 3 -18.24 -7.28 8.26
N SER A 4 -18.17 -6.62 9.41
CA SER A 4 -19.36 -6.34 10.24
C SER A 4 -20.26 -5.29 9.58
N ASP A 5 -19.66 -4.38 8.84
CA ASP A 5 -20.33 -3.18 8.32
C ASP A 5 -20.70 -3.37 6.83
N GLY A 6 -20.34 -4.50 6.21
CA GLY A 6 -20.53 -4.75 4.78
C GLY A 6 -19.77 -3.78 3.89
N ALA A 7 -18.69 -3.18 4.40
CA ALA A 7 -17.97 -2.11 3.73
C ALA A 7 -16.93 -2.64 2.75
N LYS A 8 -16.69 -1.85 1.69
CA LYS A 8 -15.60 -2.07 0.74
C LYS A 8 -14.25 -1.90 1.42
N LEU A 9 -13.38 -2.89 1.27
CA LEU A 9 -11.99 -2.84 1.74
C LEU A 9 -11.06 -2.66 0.54
N THR A 10 -10.25 -1.61 0.54
CA THR A 10 -9.16 -1.46 -0.43
C THR A 10 -7.83 -1.53 0.30
N ILE A 11 -7.01 -2.52 -0.05
CA ILE A 11 -5.67 -2.73 0.50
C ILE A 11 -4.68 -2.04 -0.43
N VAL A 12 -3.94 -1.07 0.09
CA VAL A 12 -3.04 -0.23 -0.69
C VAL A 12 -1.62 -0.42 -0.20
N SER A 13 -0.67 -0.54 -1.12
CA SER A 13 0.75 -0.48 -0.83
C SER A 13 1.45 0.48 -1.78
N ILE A 14 2.39 1.28 -1.26
CA ILE A 14 3.18 2.22 -2.05
C ILE A 14 4.63 1.71 -2.09
N LEU A 15 5.19 1.58 -3.29
CA LEU A 15 6.60 1.29 -3.50
C LEU A 15 7.40 2.60 -3.41
N GLU A 16 8.23 2.73 -2.37
CA GLU A 16 9.07 3.91 -2.15
C GLU A 16 10.13 4.06 -3.25
N GLN A 17 10.25 5.26 -3.83
CA GLN A 17 11.29 5.58 -4.81
C GLN A 17 12.55 6.19 -4.16
N ASP A 18 12.43 6.78 -2.97
CA ASP A 18 13.46 7.65 -2.37
C ASP A 18 14.68 6.91 -1.80
N ASN A 19 14.56 5.59 -1.61
CA ASN A 19 15.63 4.74 -1.09
C ASN A 19 16.37 3.95 -2.18
N MET A 20 16.08 4.22 -3.45
CA MET A 20 16.69 3.51 -4.57
C MET A 20 17.96 4.22 -5.02
N ASN A 21 19.10 3.52 -5.03
CA ASN A 21 20.32 4.11 -5.55
C ASN A 21 20.24 4.26 -7.09
N VAL A 22 21.07 5.12 -7.70
CA VAL A 22 21.03 5.40 -9.15
C VAL A 22 21.18 4.12 -9.99
N TYR A 23 21.97 3.14 -9.52
CA TYR A 23 22.15 1.86 -10.22
C TYR A 23 20.90 0.99 -10.17
N GLU A 24 20.20 0.96 -9.04
CA GLU A 24 18.93 0.25 -8.84
C GLU A 24 17.81 0.90 -9.66
N ALA A 25 17.75 2.23 -9.70
CA ALA A 25 16.76 2.98 -10.50
C ALA A 25 16.96 2.79 -12.01
N MET A 26 18.23 2.63 -12.46
CA MET A 26 18.55 2.31 -13.86
C MET A 26 18.36 0.83 -14.20
N SER A 27 18.29 -0.04 -13.19
CA SER A 27 18.06 -1.48 -13.35
C SER A 27 16.57 -1.79 -13.37
N LYS A 28 15.98 -1.78 -14.58
CA LYS A 28 14.54 -2.08 -14.78
C LYS A 28 14.12 -3.40 -14.12
N ASP A 29 14.97 -4.41 -14.15
CA ASP A 29 14.69 -5.74 -13.60
C ASP A 29 14.55 -5.72 -12.08
N PHE A 30 15.37 -4.90 -11.40
CA PHE A 30 15.31 -4.76 -9.94
C PHE A 30 14.01 -4.07 -9.49
N VAL A 31 13.59 -3.02 -10.19
CA VAL A 31 12.31 -2.33 -9.94
C VAL A 31 11.13 -3.26 -10.20
N HIS A 32 11.17 -4.01 -11.30
CA HIS A 32 10.10 -4.96 -11.64
C HIS A 32 9.99 -6.08 -10.60
N GLY A 33 11.12 -6.57 -10.08
CA GLY A 33 11.14 -7.54 -8.98
C GLY A 33 10.45 -7.01 -7.73
N GLN A 34 10.83 -5.83 -7.25
CA GLN A 34 10.23 -5.24 -6.05
C GLN A 34 8.73 -4.95 -6.19
N ARG A 35 8.32 -4.44 -7.36
CA ARG A 35 6.89 -4.24 -7.65
C ARG A 35 6.13 -5.57 -7.61
N LYS A 36 6.67 -6.60 -8.25
CA LYS A 36 6.04 -7.93 -8.29
C LYS A 36 5.91 -8.53 -6.89
N ASP A 37 6.96 -8.47 -6.09
CA ASP A 37 6.94 -8.96 -4.70
C ASP A 37 5.88 -8.21 -3.86
N LEU A 38 5.74 -6.90 -4.08
CA LEU A 38 4.74 -6.08 -3.41
C LEU A 38 3.32 -6.43 -3.85
N GLU A 39 3.10 -6.63 -5.15
CA GLU A 39 1.83 -7.08 -5.72
C GLU A 39 1.41 -8.44 -5.16
N GLU A 40 2.33 -9.42 -5.11
CA GLU A 40 2.08 -10.74 -4.53
C GLU A 40 1.70 -10.63 -3.04
N HIS A 41 2.40 -9.79 -2.28
CA HIS A 41 2.11 -9.59 -0.86
C HIS A 41 0.73 -8.96 -0.62
N VAL A 42 0.35 -7.94 -1.40
CA VAL A 42 -0.99 -7.32 -1.29
C VAL A 42 -2.08 -8.30 -1.71
N GLN A 43 -1.86 -9.13 -2.75
CA GLN A 43 -2.80 -10.18 -3.16
C GLN A 43 -3.01 -11.22 -2.06
N GLN A 44 -1.97 -11.59 -1.31
CA GLN A 44 -2.12 -12.48 -0.15
C GLN A 44 -3.06 -11.89 0.90
N TYR A 45 -2.91 -10.60 1.24
CA TYR A 45 -3.85 -9.94 2.16
C TYR A 45 -5.27 -9.85 1.60
N GLN A 46 -5.41 -9.60 0.30
CA GLN A 46 -6.71 -9.59 -0.36
C GLN A 46 -7.41 -10.96 -0.20
N LYS A 47 -6.67 -12.05 -0.42
CA LYS A 47 -7.16 -13.41 -0.21
C LYS A 47 -7.54 -13.65 1.24
N LEU A 48 -6.68 -13.29 2.20
CA LEU A 48 -6.97 -13.44 3.63
C LEU A 48 -8.23 -12.68 4.06
N ALA A 49 -8.44 -11.46 3.56
CA ALA A 49 -9.63 -10.68 3.85
C ALA A 49 -10.91 -11.32 3.29
N ARG A 50 -10.84 -11.88 2.07
CA ARG A 50 -11.94 -12.64 1.47
C ARG A 50 -12.24 -13.92 2.26
N ASP A 51 -11.21 -14.67 2.63
CA ASP A 51 -11.33 -15.90 3.42
C ASP A 51 -11.94 -15.60 4.82
N PHE A 52 -11.67 -14.41 5.37
CA PHE A 52 -12.29 -13.94 6.61
C PHE A 52 -13.77 -13.53 6.45
N GLY A 53 -14.25 -13.37 5.21
CA GLY A 53 -15.64 -13.09 4.86
C GLY A 53 -15.93 -11.64 4.45
N VAL A 54 -14.92 -10.86 4.04
CA VAL A 54 -15.16 -9.55 3.40
C VAL A 54 -15.50 -9.76 1.93
N THR A 55 -16.66 -9.26 1.49
CA THR A 55 -17.22 -9.55 0.16
C THR A 55 -16.67 -8.65 -0.95
N ASP A 56 -16.32 -7.40 -0.64
CA ASP A 56 -15.73 -6.44 -1.58
C ASP A 56 -14.32 -6.07 -1.11
N VAL A 57 -13.31 -6.71 -1.71
CA VAL A 57 -11.90 -6.47 -1.41
C VAL A 57 -11.11 -6.20 -2.69
N ASN A 58 -10.47 -5.04 -2.75
CA ASN A 58 -9.58 -4.62 -3.82
C ASN A 58 -8.15 -4.44 -3.31
N ALA A 59 -7.20 -4.56 -4.24
CA ALA A 59 -5.77 -4.40 -4.01
C ALA A 59 -5.23 -3.34 -4.96
N VAL A 60 -4.41 -2.41 -4.46
CA VAL A 60 -3.77 -1.36 -5.25
C VAL A 60 -2.30 -1.30 -4.87
N VAL A 61 -1.44 -1.26 -5.89
CA VAL A 61 -0.01 -0.97 -5.74
C VAL A 61 0.32 0.26 -6.56
N ASP A 62 0.88 1.26 -5.91
CA ASP A 62 1.33 2.52 -6.51
C ASP A 62 2.79 2.79 -6.13
N GLU A 63 3.39 3.85 -6.68
CA GLU A 63 4.80 4.19 -6.46
C GLU A 63 4.96 5.65 -6.03
N GLY A 64 6.04 5.95 -5.30
CA GLY A 64 6.41 7.31 -4.87
C GLY A 64 6.55 7.47 -3.36
N ASP A 65 6.49 8.70 -2.87
CA ASP A 65 6.46 8.97 -1.42
C ASP A 65 5.13 8.46 -0.83
N PRO A 66 5.15 7.57 0.19
CA PRO A 66 3.93 6.97 0.70
C PRO A 66 2.93 7.99 1.23
N GLY A 67 3.39 9.01 1.95
CA GLY A 67 2.51 10.03 2.53
C GLY A 67 1.84 10.87 1.44
N GLU A 68 2.62 11.36 0.49
CA GLU A 68 2.13 12.16 -0.62
C GLU A 68 1.19 11.35 -1.52
N THR A 69 1.60 10.14 -1.95
CA THR A 69 0.80 9.30 -2.85
C THR A 69 -0.51 8.90 -2.19
N ILE A 70 -0.52 8.56 -0.89
CA ILE A 70 -1.76 8.27 -0.16
C ILE A 70 -2.70 9.48 -0.17
N VAL A 71 -2.20 10.66 0.20
CA VAL A 71 -3.03 11.86 0.38
C VAL A 71 -3.48 12.47 -0.95
N LYS A 72 -2.59 12.56 -1.93
CA LYS A 72 -2.82 13.30 -3.19
C LYS A 72 -3.37 12.41 -4.31
N THR A 73 -3.16 11.09 -4.25
CA THR A 73 -3.54 10.17 -5.33
C THR A 73 -4.60 9.17 -4.88
N VAL A 74 -4.30 8.38 -3.85
CA VAL A 74 -5.13 7.25 -3.44
C VAL A 74 -6.47 7.70 -2.85
N ILE A 75 -6.44 8.62 -1.87
CA ILE A 75 -7.66 9.11 -1.22
C ILE A 75 -8.59 9.82 -2.21
N PRO A 76 -8.13 10.75 -3.07
CA PRO A 76 -9.00 11.37 -4.08
C PRO A 76 -9.62 10.39 -5.08
N ALA A 77 -8.86 9.35 -5.49
CA ALA A 77 -9.33 8.36 -6.45
C ALA A 77 -10.36 7.38 -5.85
N LEU A 78 -10.11 6.89 -4.63
CA LEU A 78 -10.93 5.87 -3.99
C LEU A 78 -12.04 6.44 -3.11
N LYS A 79 -11.87 7.67 -2.63
CA LYS A 79 -12.76 8.38 -1.71
C LYS A 79 -13.13 7.55 -0.46
N PRO A 80 -12.14 6.98 0.27
CA PRO A 80 -12.42 6.27 1.51
C PRO A 80 -12.87 7.24 2.60
N ASP A 81 -13.71 6.75 3.50
CA ASP A 81 -14.14 7.46 4.71
C ASP A 81 -13.28 7.12 5.94
N LEU A 82 -12.54 6.00 5.89
CA LEU A 82 -11.64 5.55 6.93
C LEU A 82 -10.30 5.07 6.34
N LEU A 83 -9.21 5.62 6.87
CA LEU A 83 -7.84 5.18 6.60
C LEU A 83 -7.29 4.44 7.83
N VAL A 84 -6.83 3.20 7.64
CA VAL A 84 -6.21 2.38 8.69
C VAL A 84 -4.75 2.16 8.34
N ILE A 85 -3.84 2.63 9.20
CA ILE A 85 -2.39 2.45 9.04
C ILE A 85 -1.83 1.93 10.37
N GLY A 86 -0.94 0.93 10.31
CA GLY A 86 -0.23 0.44 11.49
C GLY A 86 0.73 1.50 12.05
N SER A 87 0.86 1.58 13.37
CA SER A 87 1.71 2.58 14.05
C SER A 87 3.21 2.40 13.82
N VAL A 88 3.63 1.32 13.14
CA VAL A 88 5.03 1.02 12.85
C VAL A 88 5.19 0.88 11.34
N ALA A 89 5.65 1.96 10.72
CA ALA A 89 6.27 1.89 9.40
C ALA A 89 7.77 1.56 9.59
N LYS A 90 8.41 0.92 8.61
CA LYS A 90 9.86 0.62 8.63
C LYS A 90 10.68 1.89 8.96
N HIS A 91 11.85 1.67 9.56
CA HIS A 91 12.76 2.58 10.29
C HIS A 91 13.21 3.91 9.63
N GLY A 92 12.35 4.70 9.00
CA GLY A 92 12.71 5.99 8.39
C GLY A 92 12.21 7.23 9.15
N VAL A 93 10.98 7.19 9.67
CA VAL A 93 10.27 8.41 10.09
C VAL A 93 10.37 8.68 11.59
N ARG A 94 11.57 8.56 12.16
CA ARG A 94 11.80 8.95 13.56
C ARG A 94 11.90 10.48 13.74
N LYS A 95 11.84 11.26 12.65
CA LYS A 95 12.15 12.70 12.66
C LYS A 95 10.95 13.66 12.74
N TYR A 96 9.69 13.19 12.63
CA TYR A 96 8.55 14.11 12.49
C TYR A 96 7.25 13.74 13.23
N PHE A 97 7.29 12.81 14.18
CA PHE A 97 6.12 12.52 15.02
C PHE A 97 6.41 12.87 16.49
N GLY A 98 5.74 13.92 16.96
CA GLY A 98 5.21 13.99 18.32
C GLY A 98 3.79 13.43 18.33
#